data_AF-W2VCK3-F1
#
_entry.id   AF-W2VCK3-F1
#
_cell.length_a   1.000
_cell.length_b   1.000
_cell.length_c   1.000
_cell.angle_alpha   90.00
_cell.angle_beta   90.00
_cell.angle_gamma   90.00
#
_symmetry.space_group_name_H-M   'P 1'
#
loop_
_entity.id
_entity.type
_entity.pdbx_description
1 polymer ?
#
loop_
_entity_poly.entity_id
_entity_poly.type
_entity_poly.pdbx_seq_one_letter_code
_entity_poly.pdbx_strand_id
1 'polypeptide(L)'
;MKIVITDSGILWHYGNPILKNYKDLVLVVCLHGSKVTDEYECFICPRKSVGLGMSMGVGSRVYNDLEDVADELYDMLQSEDDILFLTDGDPNSLYPYHIIKNRKHYMNIHLWASPPWNIEGKARMKAHKEMLSDLSGVKSICYIDTQDYLKNDYKNFGELLEAVQNYFKEIFPIVIDSISKLEKESYFDLVSKSYIPLNKASVKETILKSSEYLSDKDEYTDNMYLIEGMVDIPEYQRSDKYKRDIIYRQVARIDGKKICNLLREYRYKLAQMNDIEFYSEECRYVGACAGTCEKCDEEAEYLSKKLSEIPKEKQRIPILNPEEVE
;
A
#
# COMPACT_ATOMS: atom_id res chain seq x y z
N MET A 1 -4.52 19.34 14.85
CA MET A 1 -4.76 18.10 14.09
C MET A 1 -6.19 18.09 13.61
N LYS A 2 -6.42 17.71 12.35
CA LYS A 2 -7.76 17.50 11.79
C LYS A 2 -7.98 16.03 11.40
N ILE A 3 -9.20 15.54 11.53
CA ILE A 3 -9.65 14.21 11.13
C ILE A 3 -10.51 14.36 9.88
N VAL A 4 -10.10 13.75 8.78
CA VAL A 4 -10.80 13.85 7.49
C VAL A 4 -11.50 12.53 7.19
N ILE A 5 -12.80 12.62 6.92
CA ILE A 5 -13.63 11.51 6.45
C ILE A 5 -14.36 11.90 5.17
N THR A 6 -15.00 10.95 4.49
CA THR A 6 -15.92 11.23 3.38
C THR A 6 -17.35 10.85 3.71
N ASP A 7 -18.30 11.41 2.95
CA ASP A 7 -19.71 11.00 2.97
C ASP A 7 -19.96 9.61 2.35
N SER A 8 -18.93 8.98 1.78
CA SER A 8 -18.99 7.65 1.17
C SER A 8 -18.47 6.53 2.07
N GLY A 9 -17.82 6.86 3.20
CA GLY A 9 -17.25 5.86 4.11
C GLY A 9 -18.31 4.89 4.64
N ILE A 10 -17.98 3.60 4.68
CA ILE A 10 -18.84 2.55 5.26
C ILE A 10 -18.63 2.43 6.76
N LEU A 11 -17.37 2.31 7.19
CA LEU A 11 -16.97 2.17 8.59
C LEU A 11 -16.77 3.54 9.24
N TRP A 12 -16.24 4.50 8.48
CA TRP A 12 -15.98 5.87 8.93
C TRP A 12 -16.98 6.87 8.34
N HIS A 13 -18.27 6.54 8.42
CA HIS A 13 -19.36 7.41 8.03
C HIS A 13 -19.57 8.55 9.04
N TYR A 14 -20.05 9.72 8.61
CA TYR A 14 -20.34 10.86 9.51
C TYR A 14 -21.34 10.52 10.64
N GLY A 15 -22.22 9.54 10.41
CA GLY A 15 -23.12 9.01 11.45
C GLY A 15 -22.43 8.15 12.54
N ASN A 16 -21.13 7.88 12.43
CA ASN A 16 -20.41 7.01 13.36
C ASN A 16 -20.34 7.65 14.77
N PRO A 17 -20.82 6.96 15.83
CA PRO A 17 -20.86 7.51 17.17
C PRO A 17 -19.46 7.78 17.78
N ILE A 18 -18.40 7.13 17.30
CA ILE A 18 -17.03 7.37 17.74
C ILE A 18 -16.62 8.81 17.43
N LEU A 19 -17.00 9.31 16.25
CA LEU A 19 -16.62 10.65 15.75
C LEU A 19 -17.25 11.79 16.56
N LYS A 20 -18.38 11.55 17.23
CA LYS A 20 -19.06 12.55 18.07
C LYS A 20 -18.17 13.04 19.21
N ASN A 21 -17.27 12.20 19.71
CA ASN A 21 -16.31 12.57 20.75
C ASN A 21 -15.20 13.50 20.22
N TYR A 22 -15.08 13.63 18.91
CA TYR A 22 -14.04 14.38 18.21
C TYR A 22 -14.61 15.42 17.25
N LYS A 23 -15.88 15.83 17.44
CA LYS A 23 -16.63 16.65 16.49
C LYS A 23 -15.90 17.90 15.99
N ASP A 24 -15.14 18.56 16.87
CA ASP A 24 -14.45 19.81 16.57
C ASP A 24 -13.18 19.60 15.72
N LEU A 25 -12.73 18.34 15.59
CA LEU A 25 -11.61 17.92 14.76
C LEU A 25 -12.06 17.35 13.41
N VAL A 26 -13.33 17.01 13.24
CA VAL A 26 -13.81 16.28 12.06
C VAL A 26 -14.17 17.22 10.92
N LEU A 27 -13.57 16.97 9.76
CA LEU A 27 -13.95 17.51 8.47
C LEU A 27 -14.56 16.40 7.61
N VAL A 28 -15.78 16.63 7.11
CA VAL A 28 -16.46 15.73 6.17
C VAL A 28 -16.29 16.25 4.75
N VAL A 29 -15.57 15.51 3.92
CA VAL A 29 -15.51 15.77 2.47
C VAL A 29 -16.74 15.17 1.81
N CYS A 30 -17.68 16.03 1.42
CA CYS A 30 -18.93 15.66 0.78
C CYS A 30 -18.69 15.51 -0.74
N LEU A 31 -18.44 14.29 -1.20
CA LEU A 31 -18.05 13.97 -2.57
C LEU A 31 -19.20 14.13 -3.58
N HIS A 32 -20.44 14.22 -3.10
CA HIS A 32 -21.63 14.19 -3.96
C HIS A 32 -22.34 15.53 -4.15
N GLY A 33 -21.69 16.65 -3.82
CA GLY A 33 -22.18 17.99 -4.17
C GLY A 33 -23.17 18.63 -3.21
N SER A 34 -23.44 17.99 -2.06
CA SER A 34 -24.35 18.50 -1.06
C SER A 34 -23.79 18.26 0.34
N LYS A 35 -24.03 19.22 1.24
CA LYS A 35 -23.76 19.05 2.67
C LYS A 35 -24.59 17.88 3.22
N VAL A 36 -23.95 16.96 3.97
CA VAL A 36 -24.60 15.73 4.47
C VAL A 36 -24.95 15.77 5.96
N THR A 37 -24.39 16.72 6.71
CA THR A 37 -24.58 16.82 8.16
C THR A 37 -24.28 18.24 8.67
N ASP A 38 -25.03 18.70 9.67
CA ASP A 38 -24.74 19.94 10.40
C ASP A 38 -23.89 19.71 11.66
N GLU A 39 -23.60 18.45 11.99
CA GLU A 39 -22.81 18.09 13.19
C GLU A 39 -21.32 18.43 13.05
N TYR A 40 -20.79 18.47 11.82
CA TYR A 40 -19.37 18.64 11.53
C TYR A 40 -19.13 19.70 10.46
N GLU A 41 -17.89 20.19 10.40
CA GLU A 41 -17.42 21.00 9.29
C GLU A 41 -17.46 20.17 7.99
N CYS A 42 -17.93 20.76 6.90
CA CYS A 42 -18.09 20.08 5.62
C CYS A 42 -17.37 20.82 4.50
N PHE A 43 -16.56 20.11 3.74
CA PHE A 43 -16.06 20.55 2.44
C PHE A 43 -16.95 19.97 1.34
N ILE A 44 -17.55 20.81 0.50
CA ILE A 44 -18.52 20.36 -0.51
C ILE A 44 -17.83 20.30 -1.87
N CYS A 45 -17.63 19.09 -2.38
CA CYS A 45 -17.08 18.86 -3.72
C CYS A 45 -18.16 19.14 -4.78
N PRO A 46 -17.94 20.07 -5.73
CA PRO A 46 -18.95 20.40 -6.73
C PRO A 46 -19.17 19.23 -7.70
N ARG A 47 -20.43 18.91 -7.99
CA ARG A 47 -20.78 17.86 -8.96
C ARG A 47 -20.85 18.45 -10.36
N LYS A 48 -19.77 18.35 -11.15
CA LYS A 48 -19.66 19.07 -12.44
C LYS A 48 -20.29 18.36 -13.64
N SER A 49 -20.47 17.04 -13.60
CA SER A 49 -21.04 16.28 -14.73
C SER A 49 -22.29 15.46 -14.34
N VAL A 50 -23.03 14.89 -15.29
CA VAL A 50 -24.10 13.91 -15.05
C VAL A 50 -23.93 12.80 -16.08
N GLY A 51 -23.73 11.54 -15.66
CA GLY A 51 -23.45 10.44 -16.58
C GLY A 51 -23.09 9.11 -15.92
N LEU A 52 -23.27 8.00 -16.65
CA LEU A 52 -23.11 6.59 -16.25
C LEU A 52 -21.65 6.10 -16.18
N GLY A 53 -20.73 6.93 -15.70
CA GLY A 53 -19.30 6.56 -15.60
C GLY A 53 -19.02 5.68 -14.37
N MET A 54 -18.85 4.37 -14.57
CA MET A 54 -18.61 3.35 -13.52
C MET A 54 -17.12 3.18 -13.14
N SER A 55 -16.26 4.19 -13.30
CA SER A 55 -14.86 4.08 -12.87
C SER A 55 -14.73 4.34 -11.37
N MET A 56 -13.98 3.48 -10.66
CA MET A 56 -13.57 3.64 -9.26
C MET A 56 -12.05 3.87 -9.22
N GLY A 57 -11.59 4.65 -8.24
CA GLY A 57 -10.16 4.95 -8.05
C GLY A 57 -9.72 6.26 -8.70
N VAL A 58 -8.40 6.42 -8.83
CA VAL A 58 -7.77 7.60 -9.44
C VAL A 58 -8.26 7.78 -10.88
N GLY A 59 -8.61 9.02 -11.24
CA GLY A 59 -9.20 9.33 -12.54
C GLY A 59 -10.69 9.02 -12.65
N SER A 60 -11.33 8.50 -11.59
CA SER A 60 -12.79 8.44 -11.53
C SER A 60 -13.39 9.84 -11.58
N ARG A 61 -14.66 9.91 -11.96
CA ARG A 61 -15.35 11.19 -12.08
C ARG A 61 -15.44 11.94 -10.75
N VAL A 62 -15.67 11.21 -9.67
CA VAL A 62 -15.74 11.77 -8.31
C VAL A 62 -14.34 12.20 -7.85
N TYR A 63 -13.31 11.43 -8.18
CA TYR A 63 -11.92 11.82 -7.93
C TYR A 63 -11.57 13.13 -8.65
N ASN A 64 -11.88 13.24 -9.95
CA ASN A 64 -11.57 14.44 -10.74
C ASN A 64 -12.39 15.66 -10.29
N ASP A 65 -13.67 15.47 -9.94
CA ASP A 65 -14.52 16.53 -9.39
C ASP A 65 -13.88 17.11 -8.10
N LEU A 66 -13.24 16.27 -7.27
CA LEU A 66 -12.51 16.68 -6.06
C LEU A 66 -11.13 17.28 -6.36
N GLU A 67 -10.39 16.70 -7.31
CA GLU A 67 -9.07 17.16 -7.74
C GLU A 67 -9.13 18.60 -8.27
N ASP A 68 -10.20 18.94 -8.99
CA ASP A 68 -10.48 20.28 -9.52
C ASP A 68 -10.61 21.37 -8.43
N VAL A 69 -11.00 20.99 -7.21
CA VAL A 69 -11.17 21.90 -6.06
C VAL A 69 -10.18 21.60 -4.95
N ALA A 70 -9.12 20.85 -5.25
CA ALA A 70 -8.19 20.39 -4.24
C ALA A 70 -7.33 21.50 -3.63
N ASP A 71 -7.17 22.65 -4.30
CA ASP A 71 -6.57 23.86 -3.71
C ASP A 71 -7.44 24.37 -2.55
N GLU A 72 -8.76 24.40 -2.71
CA GLU A 72 -9.69 24.84 -1.66
C GLU A 72 -9.71 23.87 -0.47
N LEU A 73 -9.68 22.56 -0.75
CA LEU A 73 -9.56 21.55 0.31
C LEU A 73 -8.22 21.69 1.05
N TYR A 74 -7.12 21.92 0.31
CA TYR A 74 -5.82 22.18 0.91
C TYR A 74 -5.84 23.43 1.79
N ASP A 75 -6.48 24.51 1.34
CA ASP A 75 -6.56 25.75 2.11
C ASP A 75 -7.28 25.58 3.45
N MET A 76 -8.25 24.67 3.53
CA MET A 76 -8.92 24.31 4.78
C MET A 76 -8.05 23.46 5.73
N LEU A 77 -7.09 22.70 5.19
CA LEU A 77 -6.27 21.77 5.96
C LEU A 77 -4.91 22.36 6.34
N GLN A 78 -4.37 23.29 5.55
CA GLN A 78 -2.98 23.72 5.65
C GLN A 78 -2.62 24.25 7.04
N SER A 79 -3.53 24.89 7.77
CA SER A 79 -3.24 25.44 9.11
C SER A 79 -2.94 24.38 10.18
N GLU A 80 -3.12 23.10 9.87
CA GLU A 80 -2.97 21.99 10.81
C GLU A 80 -1.62 21.30 10.62
N ASP A 81 -0.93 20.99 11.72
CA ASP A 81 0.34 20.25 11.63
C ASP A 81 0.14 18.78 11.27
N ASP A 82 -0.93 18.15 11.78
CA ASP A 82 -1.24 16.74 11.58
C ASP A 82 -2.64 16.55 10.99
N ILE A 83 -2.75 15.74 9.93
CA ILE A 83 -4.02 15.35 9.32
C ILE A 83 -4.19 13.85 9.37
N LEU A 84 -5.27 13.37 9.98
CA LEU A 84 -5.63 11.95 10.00
C LEU A 84 -6.76 11.68 9.01
N PHE A 85 -6.48 10.92 7.95
CA PHE A 85 -7.51 10.43 7.03
C PHE A 85 -8.07 9.11 7.51
N LEU A 86 -9.39 9.04 7.73
CA LEU A 86 -10.08 7.79 8.05
C LEU A 86 -10.73 7.23 6.80
N THR A 87 -10.23 6.07 6.38
CA THR A 87 -10.59 5.43 5.12
C THR A 87 -10.98 3.98 5.38
N ASP A 88 -11.81 3.43 4.50
CA ASP A 88 -12.36 2.09 4.66
C ASP A 88 -12.61 1.43 3.30
N GLY A 89 -13.43 0.37 3.32
CA GLY A 89 -13.73 -0.44 2.15
C GLY A 89 -14.25 0.34 0.95
N ASP A 90 -14.74 1.57 1.07
CA ASP A 90 -14.99 2.45 -0.09
C ASP A 90 -13.72 3.13 -0.61
N PRO A 91 -13.26 2.83 -1.86
CA PRO A 91 -12.15 3.55 -2.48
C PRO A 91 -12.37 5.07 -2.54
N ASN A 92 -13.62 5.55 -2.61
CA ASN A 92 -13.91 6.98 -2.60
C ASN A 92 -13.45 7.65 -1.28
N SER A 93 -13.43 6.90 -0.17
CA SER A 93 -12.91 7.40 1.12
C SER A 93 -11.41 7.76 1.07
N LEU A 94 -10.66 7.16 0.14
CA LEU A 94 -9.23 7.44 -0.06
C LEU A 94 -8.95 8.67 -0.93
N TYR A 95 -9.96 9.27 -1.58
CA TYR A 95 -9.72 10.38 -2.52
C TYR A 95 -9.09 11.62 -1.87
N PRO A 96 -9.57 12.12 -0.72
CA PRO A 96 -8.96 13.26 -0.05
C PRO A 96 -7.49 12.98 0.33
N TYR A 97 -7.23 11.79 0.89
CA TYR A 97 -5.87 11.35 1.21
C TYR A 97 -4.97 11.39 -0.02
N HIS A 98 -5.38 10.73 -1.10
CA HIS A 98 -4.56 10.57 -2.29
C HIS A 98 -4.27 11.92 -2.97
N ILE A 99 -5.26 12.81 -3.02
CA ILE A 99 -5.10 14.15 -3.61
C ILE A 99 -4.16 15.02 -2.77
N ILE A 100 -4.33 15.05 -1.44
CA ILE A 100 -3.53 15.90 -0.57
C ILE A 100 -2.10 15.38 -0.48
N LYS A 101 -1.89 14.06 -0.39
CA LYS A 101 -0.55 13.44 -0.33
C LYS A 101 0.31 13.75 -1.54
N ASN A 102 -0.29 13.85 -2.73
CA ASN A 102 0.43 14.09 -3.98
C ASN A 102 0.70 15.58 -4.23
N ARG A 103 0.33 16.46 -3.30
CA ARG A 103 0.57 17.91 -3.37
C ARG A 103 1.77 18.29 -2.51
N LYS A 104 2.37 19.44 -2.80
CA LYS A 104 3.40 20.00 -1.92
C LYS A 104 2.73 20.53 -0.65
N HIS A 105 2.96 19.88 0.48
CA HIS A 105 2.44 20.28 1.78
C HIS A 105 3.53 20.21 2.85
N TYR A 106 3.27 20.85 4.00
CA TYR A 106 4.10 20.77 5.20
C TYR A 106 3.45 19.94 6.32
N MET A 107 2.19 19.55 6.14
CA MET A 107 1.42 18.76 7.09
C MET A 107 1.96 17.33 7.20
N ASN A 108 1.94 16.75 8.39
CA ASN A 108 2.11 15.33 8.61
C ASN A 108 0.82 14.59 8.22
N ILE A 109 0.91 13.65 7.30
CA ILE A 109 -0.22 12.83 6.89
C ILE A 109 -0.23 11.54 7.68
N HIS A 110 -1.33 11.28 8.38
CA HIS A 110 -1.62 10.04 9.07
C HIS A 110 -2.78 9.35 8.37
N LEU A 111 -2.70 8.03 8.22
CA LEU A 111 -3.68 7.25 7.48
C LEU A 111 -4.23 6.13 8.35
N TRP A 112 -5.53 6.11 8.55
CA TRP A 112 -6.27 4.92 8.96
C TRP A 112 -6.89 4.28 7.73
N ALA A 113 -6.63 3.00 7.50
CA ALA A 113 -7.19 2.28 6.36
C ALA A 113 -7.70 0.89 6.74
N SER A 114 -8.84 0.51 6.16
CA SER A 114 -9.37 -0.84 6.23
C SER A 114 -9.77 -1.31 4.84
N PRO A 115 -9.37 -2.52 4.41
CA PRO A 115 -9.65 -2.98 3.05
C PRO A 115 -11.14 -3.23 2.84
N PRO A 116 -11.60 -3.20 1.57
CA PRO A 116 -12.91 -3.72 1.21
C PRO A 116 -12.97 -5.21 1.49
N TRP A 117 -14.12 -5.69 1.92
CA TRP A 117 -14.38 -7.10 2.08
C TRP A 117 -14.33 -7.83 0.73
N ASN A 118 -13.87 -9.08 0.75
CA ASN A 118 -13.71 -9.88 -0.47
C ASN A 118 -15.03 -10.06 -1.26
N ILE A 119 -16.17 -10.03 -0.56
CA ILE A 119 -17.52 -10.09 -1.12
C ILE A 119 -17.95 -8.82 -1.87
N GLU A 120 -17.27 -7.69 -1.66
CA GLU A 120 -17.61 -6.40 -2.29
C GLU A 120 -17.10 -6.30 -3.74
N GLY A 121 -16.29 -7.26 -4.18
CA GLY A 121 -15.89 -7.42 -5.56
C GLY A 121 -14.45 -7.04 -5.87
N LYS A 122 -13.87 -7.76 -6.84
CA LYS A 122 -12.45 -7.66 -7.22
C LYS A 122 -12.04 -6.26 -7.70
N ALA A 123 -12.95 -5.54 -8.36
CA ALA A 123 -12.67 -4.19 -8.85
C ALA A 123 -12.47 -3.19 -7.69
N ARG A 124 -13.28 -3.29 -6.63
CA ARG A 124 -13.18 -2.45 -5.43
C ARG A 124 -11.89 -2.74 -4.66
N MET A 125 -11.58 -4.02 -4.46
CA MET A 125 -10.32 -4.46 -3.86
C MET A 125 -9.11 -3.97 -4.64
N LYS A 126 -9.15 -4.07 -5.98
CA LYS A 126 -8.08 -3.60 -6.85
C LYS A 126 -7.89 -2.09 -6.73
N ALA A 127 -8.96 -1.29 -6.84
CA ALA A 127 -8.87 0.16 -6.74
C ALA A 127 -8.32 0.62 -5.38
N HIS A 128 -8.83 0.05 -4.29
CA HIS A 128 -8.31 0.34 -2.94
C HIS A 128 -6.82 -0.01 -2.81
N LYS A 129 -6.41 -1.20 -3.28
CA LYS A 129 -5.01 -1.64 -3.29
C LYS A 129 -4.12 -0.72 -4.12
N GLU A 130 -4.57 -0.28 -5.29
CA GLU A 130 -3.81 0.63 -6.16
C GLU A 130 -3.62 2.00 -5.50
N MET A 131 -4.64 2.52 -4.82
CA MET A 131 -4.56 3.80 -4.12
C MET A 131 -3.66 3.79 -2.87
N LEU A 132 -3.48 2.62 -2.25
CA LEU A 132 -2.55 2.41 -1.13
C LEU A 132 -1.19 1.84 -1.57
N SER A 133 -0.96 1.71 -2.88
CA SER A 133 0.29 1.18 -3.42
C SER A 133 1.46 2.15 -3.26
N ASP A 134 1.21 3.43 -2.96
CA ASP A 134 2.26 4.37 -2.60
C ASP A 134 1.87 5.04 -1.29
N LEU A 135 2.72 4.86 -0.28
CA LEU A 135 2.60 5.46 1.05
C LEU A 135 3.70 6.50 1.31
N SER A 136 4.46 6.90 0.28
CA SER A 136 5.44 7.98 0.38
C SER A 136 4.81 9.25 0.94
N GLY A 137 5.47 9.93 1.87
CA GLY A 137 4.95 11.13 2.52
C GLY A 137 3.94 10.88 3.65
N VAL A 138 3.54 9.62 3.91
CA VAL A 138 2.72 9.27 5.07
C VAL A 138 3.62 9.18 6.31
N LYS A 139 3.31 9.99 7.33
CA LYS A 139 4.00 10.01 8.62
C LYS A 139 3.62 8.79 9.47
N SER A 140 2.34 8.40 9.48
CA SER A 140 1.98 7.13 10.09
C SER A 140 0.78 6.45 9.47
N ILE A 141 0.73 5.12 9.60
CA ILE A 141 -0.38 4.29 9.12
C ILE A 141 -0.91 3.36 10.21
N CYS A 142 -2.22 3.31 10.36
CA CYS A 142 -2.97 2.29 11.09
C CYS A 142 -3.79 1.52 10.05
N TYR A 143 -3.34 0.32 9.70
CA TYR A 143 -4.08 -0.53 8.76
C TYR A 143 -4.74 -1.67 9.53
N ILE A 144 -6.07 -1.78 9.39
CA ILE A 144 -6.86 -2.80 10.09
C ILE A 144 -7.56 -3.66 9.06
N ASP A 145 -7.10 -4.91 8.92
CA ASP A 145 -7.77 -5.91 8.10
C ASP A 145 -9.04 -6.43 8.81
N THR A 146 -10.21 -6.11 8.25
CA THR A 146 -11.51 -6.52 8.79
C THR A 146 -12.06 -7.77 8.11
N GLN A 147 -11.31 -8.43 7.22
CA GLN A 147 -11.75 -9.64 6.51
C GLN A 147 -12.02 -10.81 7.46
N ASP A 148 -11.27 -10.93 8.55
CA ASP A 148 -11.42 -12.04 9.49
C ASP A 148 -12.77 -11.97 10.25
N TYR A 149 -13.38 -10.79 10.36
CA TYR A 149 -14.73 -10.68 10.90
C TYR A 149 -15.74 -11.43 10.02
N LEU A 150 -15.54 -11.53 8.70
CA LEU A 150 -16.43 -12.30 7.82
C LEU A 150 -16.47 -13.79 8.11
N LYS A 151 -15.49 -14.33 8.86
CA LYS A 151 -15.43 -15.76 9.23
C LYS A 151 -16.35 -16.10 10.40
N ASN A 152 -16.82 -15.10 11.12
CA ASN A 152 -17.72 -15.30 12.26
C ASN A 152 -19.17 -15.48 11.79
N ASP A 153 -19.92 -16.29 12.54
CA ASP A 153 -21.36 -16.50 12.31
C ASP A 153 -22.16 -15.30 12.85
N TYR A 154 -22.26 -14.25 12.05
CA TYR A 154 -23.18 -13.13 12.31
C TYR A 154 -24.56 -13.40 11.71
N LYS A 155 -25.63 -13.02 12.43
CA LYS A 155 -27.00 -13.22 11.93
C LYS A 155 -27.34 -12.30 10.78
N ASN A 156 -26.71 -11.14 10.72
CA ASN A 156 -26.90 -10.14 9.68
C ASN A 156 -25.69 -9.19 9.59
N PHE A 157 -25.68 -8.37 8.54
CA PHE A 157 -24.61 -7.40 8.28
C PHE A 157 -24.48 -6.31 9.36
N GLY A 158 -25.57 -5.98 10.06
CA GLY A 158 -25.55 -5.02 11.17
C GLY A 158 -24.74 -5.52 12.36
N GLU A 159 -24.88 -6.79 12.74
CA GLU A 159 -24.07 -7.40 13.83
C GLU A 159 -22.58 -7.46 13.46
N LEU A 160 -22.26 -7.75 12.19
CA LEU A 160 -20.89 -7.67 11.67
C LEU A 160 -20.32 -6.26 11.83
N LEU A 161 -21.06 -5.24 11.37
CA LEU A 161 -20.64 -3.84 11.49
C LEU A 161 -20.46 -3.43 12.95
N GLU A 162 -21.39 -3.81 13.84
CA GLU A 162 -21.30 -3.52 15.27
C GLU A 162 -20.03 -4.14 15.89
N ALA A 163 -19.68 -5.37 15.54
CA ALA A 163 -18.47 -6.01 16.01
C ALA A 163 -17.19 -5.26 15.58
N VAL A 164 -17.13 -4.81 14.33
CA VAL A 164 -16.01 -3.99 13.82
C VAL A 164 -15.98 -2.64 14.53
N GLN A 165 -17.14 -1.99 14.70
CA GLN A 165 -17.23 -0.68 15.37
C GLN A 165 -16.84 -0.74 16.85
N ASN A 166 -17.18 -1.82 17.55
CA ASN A 166 -16.76 -2.02 18.94
C ASN A 166 -15.24 -2.12 19.06
N TYR A 167 -14.58 -2.79 18.10
CA TYR A 167 -13.12 -2.84 18.05
C TYR A 167 -12.52 -1.46 17.73
N PHE A 168 -13.09 -0.72 16.76
CA PHE A 168 -12.63 0.63 16.44
C PHE A 168 -12.79 1.57 17.62
N LYS A 169 -13.88 1.46 18.40
CA LYS A 169 -14.10 2.25 19.60
C LYS A 169 -13.02 2.05 20.66
N GLU A 170 -12.44 0.86 20.74
CA GLU A 170 -11.33 0.55 21.65
C GLU A 170 -10.00 1.11 21.15
N ILE A 171 -9.71 0.94 19.85
CA ILE A 171 -8.40 1.26 19.27
C ILE A 171 -8.26 2.74 18.92
N PHE A 172 -9.34 3.38 18.44
CA PHE A 172 -9.29 4.74 17.89
C PHE A 172 -8.75 5.79 18.87
N PRO A 173 -9.16 5.81 20.17
CA PRO A 173 -8.58 6.73 21.15
C PRO A 173 -7.07 6.52 21.37
N ILE A 174 -6.58 5.29 21.27
CA ILE A 174 -5.16 4.98 21.47
C ILE A 174 -4.34 5.49 20.28
N VAL A 175 -4.85 5.29 19.07
CA VAL A 175 -4.23 5.75 17.82
C VAL A 175 -4.11 7.27 17.82
N ILE A 176 -5.21 7.97 18.11
CA ILE A 176 -5.26 9.43 18.04
C ILE A 176 -4.35 10.09 19.11
N ASP A 177 -4.39 9.59 20.35
CA ASP A 177 -3.58 10.13 21.47
C ASP A 177 -2.08 9.93 21.26
N SER A 178 -1.69 8.98 20.41
CA SER A 178 -0.30 8.65 20.14
C SER A 178 0.29 9.42 18.96
N ILE A 179 -0.54 9.96 18.04
CA ILE A 179 -0.08 10.71 16.85
C ILE A 179 0.79 11.91 17.24
N SER A 180 0.34 12.71 18.21
CA SER A 180 1.04 13.93 18.65
C SER A 180 2.45 13.70 19.21
N LYS A 181 2.82 12.44 19.48
CA LYS A 181 4.12 12.05 20.07
C LYS A 181 5.09 11.48 19.02
N LEU A 182 4.69 11.43 17.74
CA LEU A 182 5.47 10.79 16.69
C LEU A 182 6.58 11.69 16.16
N GLU A 183 7.82 11.30 16.42
CA GLU A 183 9.00 11.96 15.82
C GLU A 183 9.34 11.39 14.44
N LYS A 184 9.16 10.08 14.25
CA LYS A 184 9.58 9.33 13.05
C LYS A 184 8.38 8.76 12.30
N GLU A 185 8.60 8.46 11.02
CA GLU A 185 7.67 7.65 10.22
C GLU A 185 7.40 6.34 10.96
N SER A 186 6.14 5.93 11.10
CA SER A 186 5.76 4.81 11.99
C SER A 186 4.52 4.06 11.50
N TYR A 187 4.36 2.79 11.88
CA TYR A 187 3.10 2.06 11.73
C TYR A 187 2.48 1.76 13.09
N PHE A 188 1.15 1.71 13.17
CA PHE A 188 0.46 1.34 14.40
C PHE A 188 0.36 -0.18 14.49
N ASP A 189 0.98 -0.76 15.50
CA ASP A 189 0.89 -2.18 15.78
C ASP A 189 -0.32 -2.47 16.68
N LEU A 190 -1.26 -3.27 16.17
CA LEU A 190 -2.51 -3.59 16.86
C LEU A 190 -2.33 -4.50 18.08
N VAL A 191 -1.22 -5.25 18.15
CA VAL A 191 -0.94 -6.16 19.27
C VAL A 191 -0.41 -5.39 20.48
N SER A 192 0.65 -4.61 20.28
CA SER A 192 1.20 -3.73 21.33
C SER A 192 0.37 -2.48 21.58
N LYS A 193 -0.56 -2.16 20.66
CA LYS A 193 -1.37 -0.94 20.66
C LYS A 193 -0.51 0.32 20.73
N SER A 194 0.57 0.32 19.95
CA SER A 194 1.56 1.41 19.95
C SER A 194 2.12 1.64 18.55
N TYR A 195 2.64 2.84 18.33
CA TYR A 195 3.35 3.14 17.09
C TYR A 195 4.79 2.62 17.15
N ILE A 196 5.17 1.85 16.13
CA ILE A 196 6.51 1.33 15.94
C ILE A 196 7.22 2.20 14.89
N PRO A 197 8.32 2.89 15.24
CA PRO A 197 9.10 3.66 14.29
C PRO A 197 9.68 2.79 13.17
N LEU A 198 9.61 3.30 11.95
CA LEU A 198 10.28 2.71 10.80
C LEU A 198 11.77 3.08 10.87
N ASN A 199 12.63 2.07 11.00
CA ASN A 199 14.07 2.26 10.94
C ASN A 199 14.53 2.24 9.47
N LYS A 200 15.10 3.34 8.98
CA LYS A 200 15.85 3.37 7.72
C LYS A 200 17.20 2.66 7.93
N ALA A 201 17.23 1.33 7.86
CA ALA A 201 18.50 0.61 7.84
C ALA A 201 19.20 0.85 6.49
N SER A 202 20.52 1.06 6.52
CA SER A 202 21.33 1.08 5.31
C SER A 202 21.38 -0.34 4.72
N VAL A 203 21.19 -0.47 3.41
CA VAL A 203 21.20 -1.76 2.66
C VAL A 203 22.45 -2.61 3.00
N LYS A 204 23.55 -1.95 3.38
CA LYS A 204 24.84 -2.56 3.74
C LYS A 204 24.81 -3.38 5.04
N GLU A 205 24.03 -2.97 6.04
CA GLU A 205 23.91 -3.68 7.32
C GLU A 205 22.96 -4.89 7.24
N THR A 206 21.96 -4.82 6.35
CA THR A 206 20.98 -5.89 6.14
C THR A 206 21.59 -7.12 5.48
N ILE A 207 22.50 -6.93 4.51
CA ILE A 207 23.18 -8.04 3.81
C ILE A 207 24.18 -8.76 4.73
N LEU A 208 24.86 -8.02 5.62
CA LEU A 208 25.81 -8.63 6.56
C LEU A 208 25.09 -9.52 7.57
N LYS A 209 23.98 -9.04 8.16
CA LYS A 209 23.23 -9.80 9.16
C LYS A 209 22.54 -11.03 8.57
N SER A 210 21.94 -10.94 7.39
CA SER A 210 21.28 -12.11 6.78
C SER A 210 22.24 -13.25 6.44
N SER A 211 23.54 -12.96 6.23
CA SER A 211 24.57 -13.97 6.00
C SER A 211 25.11 -14.63 7.28
N GLU A 212 25.00 -13.96 8.44
CA GLU A 212 25.48 -14.48 9.74
C GLU A 212 24.43 -15.35 10.47
N TYR A 213 23.13 -15.17 10.20
CA TYR A 213 22.05 -15.86 10.93
C TYR A 213 21.46 -17.11 10.25
N LEU A 214 22.04 -17.57 9.13
CA LEU A 214 21.67 -18.86 8.52
C LEU A 214 22.46 -20.03 9.11
N SER A 215 22.61 -20.05 10.43
CA SER A 215 23.05 -21.23 11.17
C SER A 215 21.93 -21.71 12.10
N ASP A 216 21.43 -22.90 11.81
CA ASP A 216 20.50 -23.73 12.58
C ASP A 216 20.33 -23.35 14.07
N LYS A 217 19.17 -22.75 14.40
CA LYS A 217 18.24 -23.08 15.51
C LYS A 217 17.28 -21.93 15.75
N ASP A 218 16.09 -22.29 16.24
CA ASP A 218 14.97 -21.43 16.61
C ASP A 218 15.39 -20.06 17.17
N GLU A 219 14.85 -18.97 16.61
CA GLU A 219 14.11 -17.91 17.31
C GLU A 219 13.76 -16.75 16.37
N TYR A 220 12.64 -16.10 16.70
CA TYR A 220 12.07 -14.85 16.18
C TYR A 220 13.05 -13.96 15.41
N THR A 221 12.72 -13.64 14.14
CA THR A 221 13.38 -12.55 13.41
C THR A 221 12.37 -11.49 13.02
N ASP A 222 12.70 -10.28 13.48
CA ASP A 222 11.93 -9.04 13.45
C ASP A 222 11.46 -8.60 12.07
N ASN A 223 10.29 -7.94 12.12
CA ASN A 223 9.63 -7.17 11.07
C ASN A 223 10.60 -6.23 10.34
N MET A 224 10.85 -6.48 9.05
CA MET A 224 11.61 -5.59 8.17
C MET A 224 10.74 -5.22 6.97
N TYR A 225 9.93 -4.17 7.10
CA TYR A 225 9.10 -3.63 6.02
C TYR A 225 9.73 -2.35 5.48
N LEU A 226 10.23 -2.39 4.24
CA LEU A 226 10.70 -1.21 3.50
C LEU A 226 9.53 -0.55 2.76
N ILE A 227 9.49 0.78 2.83
CA ILE A 227 8.53 1.63 2.13
C ILE A 227 8.84 1.64 0.63
N GLU A 228 7.93 1.11 -0.19
CA GLU A 228 7.56 1.63 -1.52
C GLU A 228 6.25 0.99 -2.06
N GLY A 229 5.33 0.64 -1.14
CA GLY A 229 4.01 0.13 -1.48
C GLY A 229 3.63 -1.21 -0.89
N MET A 230 2.40 -1.27 -0.37
CA MET A 230 1.78 -2.31 0.47
C MET A 230 2.49 -2.60 1.79
N VAL A 231 1.78 -2.31 2.90
CA VAL A 231 2.07 -2.88 4.21
C VAL A 231 1.58 -4.32 4.18
N ASP A 232 2.50 -5.28 4.21
CA ASP A 232 2.19 -6.65 4.57
C ASP A 232 2.21 -6.70 6.10
N ILE A 233 1.07 -7.01 6.72
CA ILE A 233 0.96 -7.20 8.17
C ILE A 233 1.22 -8.67 8.43
N PRO A 234 2.10 -9.06 9.36
CA PRO A 234 2.36 -10.47 9.64
C PRO A 234 1.05 -11.19 9.97
N GLU A 235 0.64 -12.12 9.10
CA GLU A 235 -0.38 -13.11 9.38
C GLU A 235 0.11 -14.01 10.53
N TYR A 236 -0.26 -13.68 11.76
CA TYR A 236 -0.19 -14.67 12.82
C TYR A 236 -1.29 -15.71 12.57
N GLN A 237 -0.83 -16.85 12.06
CA GLN A 237 -1.52 -18.14 11.87
C GLN A 237 -2.37 -18.27 10.60
N ARG A 238 -1.73 -18.59 9.46
CA ARG A 238 -2.40 -19.26 8.33
C ARG A 238 -1.65 -20.52 7.90
N SER A 239 -2.46 -21.56 7.66
CA SER A 239 -2.09 -22.93 7.37
C SER A 239 -1.26 -23.09 6.08
N ASP A 240 -0.41 -24.12 6.08
CA ASP A 240 0.83 -24.24 5.30
C ASP A 240 0.72 -24.38 3.77
N LYS A 241 -0.45 -24.20 3.15
CA LYS A 241 -0.63 -24.54 1.73
C LYS A 241 -0.47 -23.37 0.75
N TYR A 242 -0.64 -22.12 1.20
CA TYR A 242 -0.54 -20.92 0.34
C TYR A 242 0.70 -20.04 0.58
N LYS A 243 1.58 -20.43 1.52
CA LYS A 243 2.81 -19.68 1.85
C LYS A 243 3.78 -19.52 0.66
N ARG A 244 3.80 -20.44 -0.31
CA ARG A 244 4.83 -20.41 -1.37
C ARG A 244 4.54 -19.47 -2.53
N ASP A 245 3.32 -19.01 -2.74
CA ASP A 245 3.02 -18.20 -3.94
C ASP A 245 3.03 -16.69 -3.66
N ILE A 246 2.85 -16.29 -2.39
CA ILE A 246 2.82 -14.87 -1.98
C ILE A 246 4.22 -14.38 -1.59
N ILE A 247 5.06 -15.24 -1.00
CA ILE A 247 6.44 -14.91 -0.58
C ILE A 247 7.37 -14.60 -1.78
N TYR A 248 7.03 -15.04 -3.00
CA TYR A 248 7.93 -14.97 -4.15
C TYR A 248 7.57 -13.89 -5.18
N ARG A 249 6.50 -13.11 -4.96
CA ARG A 249 6.15 -12.04 -5.92
C ARG A 249 7.02 -10.81 -5.65
N GLN A 250 8.07 -10.65 -6.45
CA GLN A 250 8.98 -9.51 -6.36
C GLN A 250 8.22 -8.19 -6.53
N VAL A 251 8.48 -7.26 -5.62
CA VAL A 251 7.82 -5.95 -5.56
C VAL A 251 8.41 -5.03 -6.64
N ALA A 252 7.55 -4.27 -7.31
CA ALA A 252 7.98 -3.28 -8.31
C ALA A 252 8.89 -2.21 -7.67
N ARG A 253 9.95 -1.79 -8.36
CA ARG A 253 10.95 -0.81 -7.88
C ARG A 253 11.21 0.29 -8.90
N ILE A 254 11.62 1.48 -8.44
CA ILE A 254 11.79 2.70 -9.27
C ILE A 254 12.73 2.49 -10.47
N ASP A 255 13.79 1.71 -10.30
CA ASP A 255 14.78 1.34 -11.32
C ASP A 255 14.52 -0.05 -11.94
N GLY A 256 13.39 -0.69 -11.63
CA GLY A 256 13.17 -2.08 -12.01
C GLY A 256 13.10 -2.29 -13.52
N LYS A 257 12.69 -1.28 -14.30
CA LYS A 257 12.79 -1.34 -15.77
C LYS A 257 14.25 -1.26 -16.24
N LYS A 258 15.09 -0.46 -15.58
CA LYS A 258 16.54 -0.39 -15.85
C LYS A 258 17.21 -1.73 -15.53
N ILE A 259 16.91 -2.31 -14.37
CA ILE A 259 17.39 -3.64 -13.96
C ILE A 259 16.92 -4.72 -14.92
N CYS A 260 15.63 -4.72 -15.29
CA CYS A 260 15.08 -5.66 -16.26
C CYS A 260 15.82 -5.62 -17.60
N ASN A 261 16.10 -4.42 -18.11
CA ASN A 261 16.85 -4.24 -19.34
C ASN A 261 18.32 -4.66 -19.21
N LEU A 262 18.99 -4.30 -18.12
CA LEU A 262 20.35 -4.72 -17.84
C LEU A 262 20.45 -6.26 -17.77
N LEU A 263 19.59 -6.90 -16.97
CA LEU A 263 19.53 -8.36 -16.86
C LEU A 263 19.22 -9.03 -18.19
N ARG A 264 18.40 -8.41 -19.04
CA ARG A 264 18.17 -8.88 -20.42
C ARG A 264 19.45 -8.86 -21.25
N GLU A 265 20.26 -7.80 -21.17
CA GLU A 265 21.58 -7.76 -21.83
C GLU A 265 22.53 -8.84 -21.29
N TYR A 266 22.52 -9.09 -19.98
CA TYR A 266 23.31 -10.17 -19.38
C TYR A 266 22.86 -11.55 -19.87
N ARG A 267 21.56 -11.78 -20.04
CA ARG A 267 21.03 -13.01 -20.64
C ARG A 267 21.52 -13.20 -22.07
N TYR A 268 21.58 -12.13 -22.87
CA TYR A 268 22.17 -12.18 -24.21
C TYR A 268 23.68 -12.47 -24.19
N LYS A 269 24.45 -11.79 -23.34
CA LYS A 269 25.90 -12.02 -23.18
C LYS A 269 26.19 -13.46 -22.77
N LEU A 270 25.43 -13.98 -21.80
CA LEU A 270 25.54 -15.36 -21.32
C LEU A 270 25.28 -16.37 -22.44
N ALA A 271 24.24 -16.15 -23.24
CA ALA A 271 23.92 -17.01 -24.38
C ALA A 271 25.03 -16.99 -25.44
N GLN A 272 25.52 -15.80 -25.81
CA GLN A 272 26.61 -15.64 -26.79
C GLN A 272 27.92 -16.28 -26.33
N MET A 273 28.28 -16.13 -25.05
CA MET A 273 29.54 -16.66 -24.51
C MET A 273 29.57 -18.19 -24.47
N ASN A 274 28.41 -18.85 -24.52
CA ASN A 274 28.26 -20.31 -24.43
C ASN A 274 27.67 -20.93 -25.71
N ASP A 275 27.58 -20.17 -26.81
CA ASP A 275 27.00 -20.61 -28.08
C ASP A 275 25.57 -21.18 -27.95
N ILE A 276 24.76 -20.60 -27.05
CA ILE A 276 23.35 -20.97 -26.84
C ILE A 276 22.46 -20.09 -27.72
N GLU A 277 21.59 -20.71 -28.51
CA GLU A 277 20.58 -19.98 -29.29
C GLU A 277 19.52 -19.37 -28.34
N PHE A 278 19.44 -18.04 -28.30
CA PHE A 278 18.55 -17.32 -27.39
C PHE A 278 17.90 -16.13 -28.07
N TYR A 279 16.57 -16.06 -27.98
CA TYR A 279 15.76 -14.94 -28.44
C TYR A 279 14.93 -14.44 -27.28
N SER A 280 15.04 -13.15 -26.97
CA SER A 280 14.20 -12.46 -25.99
C SER A 280 13.31 -11.45 -26.71
N GLU A 281 12.01 -11.52 -26.44
CA GLU A 281 11.05 -10.55 -26.98
C GLU A 281 11.20 -9.20 -26.28
N GLU A 282 10.98 -8.11 -27.01
CA GLU A 282 11.03 -6.79 -26.41
C GLU A 282 9.87 -6.59 -25.42
N CYS A 283 10.20 -6.10 -24.22
CA CYS A 283 9.23 -5.91 -23.15
C CYS A 283 8.25 -4.77 -23.50
N ARG A 284 7.08 -5.14 -24.04
CA ARG A 284 5.97 -4.22 -24.40
C ARG A 284 5.23 -3.63 -23.19
N TYR A 285 5.55 -4.10 -21.99
CA TYR A 285 4.94 -3.63 -20.74
C TYR A 285 5.36 -2.19 -20.43
N VAL A 286 4.40 -1.29 -20.29
CA VAL A 286 4.60 0.11 -19.91
C VAL A 286 4.09 0.28 -18.47
N GLY A 287 4.98 0.50 -17.51
CA GLY A 287 4.64 0.59 -16.09
C GLY A 287 5.79 0.19 -15.15
N ALA A 288 5.54 0.25 -13.85
CA ALA A 288 6.51 -0.10 -12.81
C ALA A 288 6.86 -1.60 -12.85
N CYS A 289 8.15 -1.91 -12.82
CA CYS A 289 8.69 -3.27 -12.99
C CYS A 289 9.47 -3.67 -11.72
N ALA A 290 9.47 -4.95 -11.35
CA ALA A 290 10.21 -5.46 -10.20
C ALA A 290 11.70 -5.76 -10.50
N GLY A 291 12.14 -5.57 -11.74
CA GLY A 291 13.45 -6.07 -12.21
C GLY A 291 13.35 -7.42 -12.91
N THR A 292 12.36 -8.25 -12.55
CA THR A 292 12.01 -9.49 -13.25
C THR A 292 10.49 -9.61 -13.42
N CYS A 293 10.04 -10.47 -14.35
CA CYS A 293 8.65 -10.88 -14.51
C CYS A 293 8.61 -12.36 -14.93
N GLU A 294 7.42 -12.96 -14.98
CA GLU A 294 7.25 -14.38 -15.35
C GLU A 294 7.98 -14.75 -16.66
N LYS A 295 7.93 -13.88 -17.66
CA LYS A 295 8.69 -14.03 -18.93
C LYS A 295 10.21 -13.98 -18.75
N CYS A 296 10.71 -13.11 -17.87
CA CYS A 296 12.14 -13.04 -17.56
C CYS A 296 12.62 -14.29 -16.82
N ASP A 297 11.76 -14.87 -15.98
CA ASP A 297 12.05 -16.08 -15.22
C ASP A 297 12.06 -17.30 -16.18
N GLU A 298 11.13 -17.38 -17.12
CA GLU A 298 11.13 -18.38 -18.20
C GLU A 298 12.41 -18.32 -19.05
N GLU A 299 12.84 -17.10 -19.44
CA GLU A 299 14.08 -16.87 -20.18
C GLU A 299 15.31 -17.32 -19.38
N ALA A 300 15.34 -17.01 -18.07
CA ALA A 300 16.43 -17.39 -17.18
C ALA A 300 16.46 -18.90 -16.95
N GLU A 301 15.31 -19.54 -16.79
CA GLU A 301 15.18 -20.98 -16.62
C GLU A 301 15.63 -21.72 -17.88
N TYR A 302 15.25 -21.24 -19.07
CA TYR A 302 15.71 -21.78 -20.34
C TYR A 302 17.25 -21.75 -20.45
N LEU A 303 17.86 -20.60 -20.15
CA LEU A 303 19.31 -20.44 -20.19
C LEU A 303 20.00 -21.33 -19.16
N SER A 304 19.47 -21.40 -17.94
CA SER A 304 19.98 -22.28 -16.88
C SER A 304 19.97 -23.75 -17.30
N LYS A 305 18.87 -24.20 -17.90
CA LYS A 305 18.76 -25.57 -18.44
C LYS A 305 19.80 -25.81 -19.54
N LYS A 306 19.97 -24.89 -20.48
CA LYS A 306 20.96 -25.02 -21.57
C LYS A 306 22.40 -24.98 -21.08
N LEU A 307 22.70 -24.14 -20.09
CA LEU A 307 24.00 -24.14 -19.41
C LEU A 307 24.29 -25.46 -18.70
N SER A 308 23.28 -26.11 -18.12
CA SER A 308 23.48 -27.42 -17.46
C SER A 308 23.90 -28.53 -18.42
N GLU A 309 23.63 -28.39 -19.73
CA GLU A 309 24.08 -29.29 -20.78
C GLU A 309 25.59 -29.11 -21.11
N ILE A 310 26.19 -27.99 -20.67
CA ILE A 310 27.60 -27.64 -20.88
C ILE A 310 28.40 -28.05 -19.64
N PRO A 311 29.54 -28.78 -19.78
CA PRO A 311 30.43 -29.09 -18.66
C PRO A 311 30.84 -27.83 -17.91
N LYS A 312 30.80 -27.87 -16.57
CA LYS A 312 31.04 -26.68 -15.72
C LYS A 312 32.36 -25.98 -16.02
N GLU A 313 33.40 -26.71 -16.40
CA GLU A 313 34.71 -26.12 -16.70
C GLU A 313 34.72 -25.32 -18.01
N LYS A 314 33.70 -25.50 -18.85
CA LYS A 314 33.55 -24.83 -20.15
C LYS A 314 32.50 -23.73 -20.12
N GLN A 315 31.74 -23.61 -19.04
CA GLN A 315 30.74 -22.55 -18.88
C GLN A 315 31.43 -21.20 -18.73
N ARG A 316 30.97 -20.20 -19.49
CA ARG A 316 31.49 -18.83 -19.45
C ARG A 316 30.40 -17.90 -18.93
N ILE A 317 30.62 -17.29 -17.76
CA ILE A 317 29.62 -16.43 -17.11
C ILE A 317 30.07 -14.96 -17.25
N PRO A 318 29.20 -14.05 -17.75
CA PRO A 318 29.51 -12.63 -17.82
C PRO A 318 29.65 -12.02 -16.42
N ILE A 319 30.63 -11.13 -16.25
CA ILE A 319 30.88 -10.42 -14.99
C ILE A 319 29.92 -9.23 -14.88
N LEU A 320 29.19 -9.14 -13.76
CA LEU A 320 28.32 -8.01 -13.42
C LEU A 320 29.15 -6.91 -12.74
N ASN A 321 29.33 -5.76 -13.40
CA ASN A 321 29.97 -4.59 -12.79
C ASN A 321 28.92 -3.77 -12.03
N PRO A 322 29.03 -3.64 -10.70
CA PRO A 322 28.03 -2.93 -9.89
C PRO A 322 27.89 -1.43 -10.23
N GLU A 323 28.95 -0.82 -10.76
CA GLU A 323 28.98 0.58 -11.21
C GLU A 323 28.06 0.85 -12.43
N GLU A 324 27.60 -0.19 -13.13
CA GLU A 324 26.64 -0.07 -14.24
C GLU A 324 25.18 0.09 -13.77
N VAL A 325 24.93 0.05 -12.45
CA VAL A 325 23.60 0.03 -11.82
C VAL A 325 23.30 1.30 -10.99
N GLU A 326 24.28 2.19 -10.78
CA GLU A 326 24.12 3.46 -10.03
C GLU A 326 23.29 4.54 -10.76
#